data_AF-A0A2H0QAM2-F1
#
_entry.id   AF-A0A2H0QAM2-F1
#
_cell.length_a   1.000
_cell.length_b   1.000
_cell.length_c   1.000
_cell.angle_alpha   90.00
_cell.angle_beta   90.00
_cell.angle_gamma   90.00
#
_symmetry.space_group_name_H-M   'P 1'
#
loop_
_entity.id
_entity.type
_entity.pdbx_description
1 polymer ?
#
loop_
_entity_poly.entity_id
_entity_poly.type
_entity_poly.pdbx_seq_one_letter_code
_entity_poly.pdbx_strand_id
1 'polypeptide(L)'
;MLKLLALFTLFMASNSGYAQDERFIRKLLSGDLGVEGVEENKPKPHFHVASAMYEIDLNSDNRVESIVIEKKDSEDWLHIQNYERQIIYSLKFVRKGWESDVYKINLRKLSDNTHVLLVRYYEGHNQGDNFTGTARLYTISWENNDLTKISSLRGPEIWDEFRDSKIHYHQRPQLISLNDLDGDGYKEISIRHHLSTKVMKYLGKGEWQLR
;
A
#
# COMPACT_ATOMS: atom_id res chain seq x y z
N MET A 1 -1.62 55.46 -36.18
CA MET A 1 -2.42 54.21 -36.36
C MET A 1 -1.64 52.94 -36.04
N LEU A 2 -0.45 52.71 -36.60
CA LEU A 2 0.30 51.45 -36.43
C LEU A 2 0.59 51.07 -34.95
N LYS A 3 0.91 52.07 -34.11
CA LYS A 3 1.18 51.86 -32.67
C LYS A 3 -0.07 51.46 -31.86
N LEU A 4 -1.26 51.92 -32.26
CA LEU A 4 -2.52 51.56 -31.60
C LEU A 4 -2.95 50.13 -31.95
N LEU A 5 -2.67 49.70 -33.19
CA LEU A 5 -2.98 48.34 -33.67
C LEU A 5 -2.11 47.29 -32.97
N ALA A 6 -0.83 47.62 -32.73
CA ALA A 6 0.10 46.76 -31.98
C ALA A 6 -0.31 46.61 -30.51
N LEU A 7 -0.81 47.68 -29.87
CA LEU A 7 -1.29 47.62 -28.49
C LEU A 7 -2.55 46.76 -28.36
N PHE A 8 -3.45 46.84 -29.34
CA PHE A 8 -4.69 46.05 -29.36
C PHE A 8 -4.43 44.56 -29.60
N THR A 9 -3.44 44.21 -30.43
CA THR A 9 -3.05 42.82 -30.67
C THR A 9 -2.36 42.19 -29.45
N LEU A 10 -1.53 42.95 -28.71
CA LEU A 10 -0.97 42.46 -27.44
C LEU A 10 -2.05 42.21 -26.38
N PHE A 11 -3.08 43.07 -26.30
CA PHE A 11 -4.15 42.93 -25.32
C PHE A 11 -5.07 41.71 -25.61
N MET A 12 -5.28 41.39 -26.89
CA MET A 12 -6.02 40.19 -27.29
C MET A 12 -5.23 38.89 -27.02
N ALA A 13 -3.91 38.92 -27.18
CA ALA A 13 -3.05 37.78 -26.87
C ALA A 13 -3.02 37.45 -25.36
N SER A 14 -3.01 38.46 -24.48
CA SER A 14 -2.97 38.25 -23.02
C SER A 14 -4.24 37.63 -22.43
N ASN A 15 -5.40 37.79 -23.05
CA ASN A 15 -6.65 37.20 -22.56
C ASN A 15 -6.80 35.70 -22.88
N SER A 16 -6.00 35.17 -23.81
CA SER A 16 -6.01 33.75 -24.16
C SER A 16 -5.29 32.86 -23.14
N GLY A 17 -4.35 33.41 -22.37
CA GLY A 17 -3.62 32.68 -21.32
C GLY A 17 -4.47 32.33 -20.10
N TYR A 18 -5.35 33.23 -19.68
CA TYR A 18 -6.24 33.01 -18.52
C TYR A 18 -7.27 31.89 -18.73
N ALA A 19 -7.64 31.62 -20.00
CA ALA A 19 -8.63 30.60 -20.34
C ALA A 19 -8.07 29.16 -20.33
N GLN A 20 -6.75 28.96 -20.44
CA GLN A 20 -6.14 27.63 -20.33
C GLN A 20 -6.09 27.17 -18.87
N ASP A 21 -5.66 28.05 -17.97
CA ASP A 21 -5.53 27.74 -16.55
C ASP A 21 -6.91 27.51 -15.90
N GLU A 22 -7.92 28.33 -16.25
CA GLU A 22 -9.29 28.14 -15.76
C GLU A 22 -9.90 26.81 -16.23
N ARG A 23 -9.66 26.41 -17.49
CA ARG A 23 -10.13 25.11 -18.00
C ARG A 23 -9.45 23.95 -17.30
N PHE A 24 -8.15 24.07 -17.01
CA PHE A 24 -7.39 23.05 -16.29
C PHE A 24 -7.87 22.94 -14.83
N ILE A 25 -8.03 24.06 -14.14
CA ILE A 25 -8.53 24.12 -12.77
C ILE A 25 -9.98 23.62 -12.70
N ARG A 26 -10.83 23.98 -13.66
CA ARG A 26 -12.20 23.46 -13.74
C ARG A 26 -12.20 21.95 -13.88
N LYS A 27 -11.37 21.37 -14.74
CA LYS A 27 -11.23 19.92 -14.91
C LYS A 27 -10.67 19.22 -13.65
N LEU A 28 -9.75 19.88 -12.95
CA LEU A 28 -9.20 19.41 -11.67
C LEU A 28 -10.27 19.38 -10.57
N LEU A 29 -11.13 20.41 -10.52
CA LEU A 29 -12.16 20.57 -9.50
C LEU A 29 -13.47 19.84 -9.83
N SER A 30 -13.80 19.63 -11.11
CA SER A 30 -15.01 18.91 -11.54
C SER A 30 -14.85 17.38 -11.49
N GLY A 31 -13.63 16.87 -11.30
CA GLY A 31 -13.35 15.44 -11.34
C GLY A 31 -13.29 14.86 -12.76
N ASP A 32 -13.45 15.68 -13.80
CA ASP A 32 -13.42 15.26 -15.21
C ASP A 32 -12.00 14.86 -15.70
N LEU A 33 -10.96 15.03 -14.88
CA LEU A 33 -9.63 14.46 -15.17
C LEU A 33 -9.61 12.93 -15.07
N GLY A 34 -10.69 12.28 -14.60
CA GLY A 34 -10.73 10.85 -14.35
C GLY A 34 -11.84 10.06 -15.03
N VAL A 35 -12.70 10.68 -15.84
CA VAL A 35 -13.87 9.99 -16.41
C VAL A 35 -13.98 10.26 -17.90
N GLU A 36 -13.25 9.48 -18.70
CA GLU A 36 -13.73 9.01 -20.00
C GLU A 36 -12.83 7.89 -20.54
N GLY A 37 -13.32 6.65 -20.44
CA GLY A 37 -13.28 5.69 -21.54
C GLY A 37 -11.95 5.20 -22.10
N VAL A 38 -10.86 5.28 -21.35
CA VAL A 38 -9.53 4.99 -21.86
C VAL A 38 -8.91 3.78 -21.13
N GLU A 39 -9.17 2.58 -21.66
CA GLU A 39 -8.18 1.48 -21.60
C GLU A 39 -7.05 1.76 -22.62
N GLU A 40 -6.47 2.97 -22.62
CA GLU A 40 -5.26 3.22 -23.43
C GLU A 40 -4.14 2.45 -22.78
N ASN A 41 -3.51 1.60 -23.59
CA ASN A 41 -2.11 1.18 -23.50
C ASN A 41 -1.37 1.86 -22.35
N LYS A 42 -1.49 1.29 -21.14
CA LYS A 42 -0.73 1.78 -20.00
C LYS A 42 0.72 1.79 -20.46
N PRO A 43 1.41 2.95 -20.46
CA PRO A 43 2.78 3.01 -20.91
C PRO A 43 3.55 1.95 -20.14
N LYS A 44 4.36 1.15 -20.87
CA LYS A 44 5.18 0.13 -20.22
C LYS A 44 6.00 0.82 -19.12
N PRO A 45 6.06 0.25 -17.91
CA PRO A 45 6.76 0.89 -16.82
C PRO A 45 8.21 1.12 -17.23
N HIS A 46 8.74 2.30 -16.90
CA HIS A 46 10.10 2.64 -17.25
C HIS A 46 11.08 1.91 -16.34
N PHE A 47 10.71 1.79 -15.06
CA PHE A 47 11.43 1.01 -14.07
C PHE A 47 10.54 -0.12 -13.57
N HIS A 48 11.07 -1.34 -13.65
CA HIS A 48 10.41 -2.54 -13.18
C HIS A 48 11.43 -3.46 -12.53
N VAL A 49 11.20 -3.79 -11.26
CA VAL A 49 12.01 -4.74 -10.50
C VAL A 49 11.07 -5.68 -9.77
N ALA A 50 11.34 -6.98 -9.83
CA ALA A 50 10.60 -7.99 -9.09
C ALA A 50 11.55 -8.76 -8.17
N SER A 51 11.06 -9.15 -6.99
CA SER A 51 11.76 -10.05 -6.08
C SER A 51 11.82 -11.47 -6.64
N ALA A 52 12.56 -12.33 -5.95
CA ALA A 52 12.38 -13.77 -6.11
C ALA A 52 10.93 -14.17 -5.82
N MET A 53 10.51 -15.28 -6.42
CA MET A 53 9.22 -15.92 -6.15
C MET A 53 9.34 -16.74 -4.86
N TYR A 54 8.58 -16.38 -3.83
CA TYR A 54 8.50 -17.17 -2.60
C TYR A 54 7.35 -18.15 -2.71
N GLU A 55 7.67 -19.44 -2.82
CA GLU A 55 6.69 -20.51 -3.03
C GLU A 55 6.20 -21.09 -1.71
N ILE A 56 4.88 -21.15 -1.54
CA ILE A 56 4.22 -21.69 -0.36
C ILE A 56 2.83 -22.20 -0.74
N ASP A 57 2.45 -23.36 -0.23
CA ASP A 57 1.08 -23.87 -0.35
C ASP A 57 0.17 -23.08 0.60
N LEU A 58 -0.68 -22.21 0.05
CA LEU A 58 -1.55 -21.30 0.81
C LEU A 58 -2.93 -21.92 1.12
N ASN A 59 -3.39 -22.89 0.33
CA ASN A 59 -4.71 -23.50 0.45
C ASN A 59 -4.68 -24.99 0.86
N SER A 60 -3.50 -25.55 1.12
CA SER A 60 -3.29 -26.95 1.47
C SER A 60 -3.79 -27.94 0.42
N ASP A 61 -3.73 -27.58 -0.87
CA ASP A 61 -4.12 -28.47 -1.98
C ASP A 61 -2.92 -29.23 -2.60
N ASN A 62 -1.74 -29.13 -1.99
CA ASN A 62 -0.45 -29.64 -2.48
C ASN A 62 0.06 -28.97 -3.78
N ARG A 63 -0.53 -27.86 -4.19
CA ARG A 63 0.03 -26.96 -5.20
C ARG A 63 0.61 -25.75 -4.49
N VAL A 64 1.66 -25.18 -5.07
CA VAL A 64 2.34 -24.03 -4.48
C VAL A 64 1.90 -22.76 -5.17
N GLU A 65 1.43 -21.81 -4.39
CA GLU A 65 1.30 -20.42 -4.80
C GLU A 65 2.65 -19.73 -4.67
N SER A 66 2.84 -18.64 -5.41
CA SER A 66 4.00 -17.78 -5.25
C SER A 66 3.63 -16.38 -4.80
N ILE A 67 4.43 -15.83 -3.90
CA ILE A 67 4.36 -14.44 -3.46
C ILE A 67 5.52 -13.68 -4.12
N VAL A 68 5.18 -12.60 -4.82
CA VAL A 68 6.14 -11.76 -5.54
C VAL A 68 5.97 -10.31 -5.11
N ILE A 69 7.08 -9.68 -4.71
CA ILE A 69 7.13 -8.24 -4.44
C ILE A 69 7.62 -7.56 -5.70
N GLU A 70 6.91 -6.53 -6.14
CA GLU A 70 7.19 -5.85 -7.39
C GLU A 70 7.25 -4.34 -7.18
N LYS A 71 8.24 -3.71 -7.80
CA LYS A 71 8.41 -2.26 -7.82
C LYS A 71 8.26 -1.77 -9.26
N LYS A 72 7.26 -0.92 -9.51
CA LYS A 72 6.98 -0.32 -10.83
C LYS A 72 6.82 1.17 -10.69
N ASP A 73 7.66 1.96 -11.35
CA ASP A 73 7.57 3.43 -11.40
C ASP A 73 7.23 4.09 -10.05
N SER A 74 8.02 3.80 -9.01
CA SER A 74 7.81 4.28 -7.63
C SER A 74 6.63 3.69 -6.86
N GLU A 75 5.97 2.69 -7.39
CA GLU A 75 4.92 1.94 -6.71
C GLU A 75 5.44 0.59 -6.24
N ASP A 76 5.04 0.21 -5.02
CA ASP A 76 5.37 -1.08 -4.43
C ASP A 76 4.12 -1.95 -4.40
N TRP A 77 4.25 -3.18 -4.89
CA TRP A 77 3.17 -4.14 -5.04
C TRP A 77 3.57 -5.48 -4.43
N LEU A 78 2.57 -6.20 -3.92
CA LEU A 78 2.65 -7.62 -3.61
C LEU A 78 1.62 -8.35 -4.47
N HIS A 79 2.08 -9.38 -5.17
CA HIS A 79 1.25 -10.26 -5.96
C HIS A 79 1.25 -11.66 -5.34
N ILE A 80 0.07 -12.27 -5.31
CA ILE A 80 -0.07 -13.71 -5.09
C ILE A 80 -0.43 -14.32 -6.44
N GLN A 81 0.32 -15.33 -6.84
CA GLN A 81 0.10 -16.07 -8.07
C GLN A 81 -0.29 -17.51 -7.76
N ASN A 82 -1.17 -18.08 -8.58
CA ASN A 82 -1.48 -19.51 -8.52
C ASN A 82 -0.30 -20.36 -9.03
N TYR A 83 -0.47 -21.68 -8.98
CA TYR A 83 0.51 -22.64 -9.50
C TYR A 83 0.85 -22.48 -11.00
N GLU A 84 -0.03 -21.82 -11.78
CA GLU A 84 0.20 -21.48 -13.20
C GLU A 84 0.89 -20.12 -13.39
N ARG A 85 1.30 -19.47 -12.30
CA ARG A 85 1.90 -18.12 -12.27
C ARG A 85 0.96 -17.01 -12.72
N GLN A 86 -0.34 -17.25 -12.72
CA GLN A 86 -1.34 -16.22 -12.94
C GLN A 86 -1.59 -15.47 -11.65
N ILE A 87 -1.62 -14.14 -11.71
CA ILE A 87 -1.90 -13.29 -10.56
C ILE A 87 -3.37 -13.50 -10.15
N ILE A 88 -3.57 -14.04 -8.95
CA ILE A 88 -4.89 -14.21 -8.33
C ILE A 88 -5.22 -13.10 -7.34
N TYR A 89 -4.20 -12.40 -6.84
CA TYR A 89 -4.38 -11.27 -5.94
C TYR A 89 -3.24 -10.26 -6.07
N SER A 90 -3.56 -8.97 -5.91
CA SER A 90 -2.59 -7.88 -5.92
C SER A 90 -2.90 -6.85 -4.84
N LEU A 91 -1.88 -6.47 -4.09
CA LEU A 91 -1.94 -5.43 -3.06
C LEU A 91 -0.93 -4.34 -3.37
N LYS A 92 -1.40 -3.10 -3.49
CA LYS A 92 -0.54 -1.92 -3.59
C LYS A 92 -0.19 -1.41 -2.21
N PHE A 93 1.09 -1.23 -1.92
CA PHE A 93 1.53 -0.62 -0.69
C PHE A 93 1.51 0.91 -0.77
N VAL A 94 1.21 1.55 0.36
CA VAL A 94 1.34 3.01 0.49
C VAL A 94 2.73 3.34 0.99
N ARG A 95 3.56 3.86 0.09
CA ARG A 95 4.90 4.38 0.39
C ARG A 95 4.82 5.78 1.00
N LYS A 96 5.68 6.07 1.97
CA LYS A 96 5.87 7.41 2.57
C LYS A 96 7.23 8.02 2.21
N GLY A 97 8.25 7.20 2.03
CA GLY A 97 9.62 7.67 1.83
C GLY A 97 10.44 6.80 0.88
N TRP A 98 11.75 6.96 0.97
CA TRP A 98 12.76 6.24 0.20
C TRP A 98 13.04 4.86 0.79
N GLU A 99 13.52 3.95 -0.05
CA GLU A 99 13.92 2.59 0.36
C GLU A 99 12.81 1.80 1.04
N SER A 100 11.55 2.01 0.65
CA SER A 100 10.45 1.18 1.12
C SER A 100 10.64 -0.27 0.69
N ASP A 101 10.27 -1.22 1.55
CA ASP A 101 10.41 -2.65 1.23
C ASP A 101 9.56 -3.56 2.14
N VAL A 102 9.21 -4.74 1.64
CA VAL A 102 8.64 -5.82 2.45
C VAL A 102 9.78 -6.60 3.09
N TYR A 103 10.03 -6.37 4.37
CA TYR A 103 11.14 -7.02 5.08
C TYR A 103 10.74 -8.33 5.79
N LYS A 104 9.44 -8.60 5.94
CA LYS A 104 8.96 -9.84 6.57
C LYS A 104 7.53 -10.20 6.21
N ILE A 105 7.31 -11.46 5.87
CA ILE A 105 5.97 -12.05 5.69
C ILE A 105 5.87 -13.26 6.63
N ASN A 106 4.77 -13.37 7.39
CA ASN A 106 4.47 -14.57 8.17
C ASN A 106 3.10 -15.12 7.81
N LEU A 107 3.03 -16.41 7.46
CA LEU A 107 1.77 -17.15 7.40
C LEU A 107 1.34 -17.59 8.81
N ARG A 108 0.09 -17.32 9.17
CA ARG A 108 -0.54 -17.72 10.44
C ARG A 108 -1.98 -18.17 10.20
N LYS A 109 -2.53 -18.90 11.18
CA LYS A 109 -3.95 -19.25 11.25
C LYS A 109 -4.66 -18.36 12.27
N LEU A 110 -5.75 -17.74 11.87
CA LEU A 110 -6.67 -17.02 12.77
C LEU A 110 -7.61 -18.00 13.48
N SER A 111 -8.13 -18.98 12.74
CA SER A 111 -8.93 -20.11 13.20
C SER A 111 -8.53 -21.37 12.43
N ASP A 112 -9.22 -22.49 12.60
CA ASP A 112 -8.92 -23.72 11.86
C ASP A 112 -9.07 -23.55 10.34
N ASN A 113 -10.03 -22.72 9.91
CA ASN A 113 -10.38 -22.51 8.52
C ASN A 113 -9.98 -21.15 7.96
N THR A 114 -9.42 -20.25 8.79
CA THR A 114 -9.07 -18.90 8.36
C THR A 114 -7.58 -18.66 8.49
N HIS A 115 -6.97 -18.24 7.39
CA HIS A 115 -5.54 -17.98 7.29
C HIS A 115 -5.27 -16.49 7.13
N VAL A 116 -4.08 -16.06 7.54
CA VAL A 116 -3.62 -14.69 7.39
C VAL A 116 -2.13 -14.65 7.06
N LEU A 117 -1.75 -13.84 6.08
CA LEU A 117 -0.40 -13.35 5.87
C LEU A 117 -0.24 -12.02 6.59
N LEU A 118 0.74 -11.97 7.49
CA LEU A 118 1.17 -10.76 8.18
C LEU A 118 2.36 -10.19 7.43
N VAL A 119 2.10 -9.18 6.61
CA VAL A 119 3.11 -8.53 5.77
C VAL A 119 3.61 -7.28 6.48
N ARG A 120 4.88 -7.27 6.87
CA ARG A 120 5.53 -6.10 7.45
C ARG A 120 6.22 -5.34 6.33
N TYR A 121 5.72 -4.14 6.09
CA TYR A 121 6.18 -3.28 5.03
C TYR A 121 6.77 -2.02 5.62
N TYR A 122 8.05 -1.78 5.36
CA TYR A 122 8.71 -0.54 5.68
C TYR A 122 8.26 0.51 4.67
N GLU A 123 7.59 1.57 5.14
CA GLU A 123 7.00 2.62 4.30
C GLU A 123 8.08 3.58 3.73
N GLY A 124 9.34 3.39 4.11
CA GLY A 124 10.47 4.21 3.71
C GLY A 124 10.82 5.30 4.73
N HIS A 125 11.94 6.00 4.50
CA HIS A 125 12.36 7.16 5.29
C HIS A 125 12.40 8.46 4.47
N ASN A 126 12.38 9.60 5.15
CA ASN A 126 12.58 10.89 4.53
C ASN A 126 14.07 11.18 4.24
N GLN A 127 14.35 11.82 3.11
CA GLN A 127 15.67 12.36 2.79
C GLN A 127 15.68 13.84 3.19
N GLY A 128 16.06 14.12 4.43
CA GLY A 128 16.21 15.48 4.97
C GLY A 128 17.05 15.46 6.25
N ASP A 129 17.17 16.61 6.91
CA ASP A 129 18.01 16.74 8.10
C ASP A 129 17.54 15.85 9.28
N ASN A 130 16.23 15.62 9.37
CA ASN A 130 15.62 14.78 10.39
C ASN A 130 15.21 13.44 9.79
N PHE A 131 16.02 12.40 9.96
CA PHE A 131 15.66 11.04 9.56
C PHE A 131 14.44 10.55 10.35
N THR A 132 13.39 10.13 9.66
CA THR A 132 12.22 9.44 10.18
C THR A 132 11.79 8.36 9.20
N GLY A 133 11.57 7.16 9.72
CA GLY A 133 11.11 6.00 8.97
C GLY A 133 10.02 5.28 9.75
N THR A 134 9.08 4.68 9.04
CA THR A 134 7.96 3.94 9.65
C THR A 134 7.73 2.63 8.93
N ALA A 135 7.30 1.60 9.64
CA ALA A 135 6.78 0.38 9.03
C ALA A 135 5.36 0.11 9.46
N ARG A 136 4.60 -0.53 8.58
CA ARG A 136 3.19 -0.84 8.76
C ARG A 136 2.92 -2.33 8.58
N LEU A 137 1.94 -2.82 9.32
CA LEU A 137 1.39 -4.15 9.12
C LEU A 137 0.30 -4.11 8.05
N TYR A 138 0.39 -4.99 7.07
CA TYR A 138 -0.72 -5.34 6.20
C TYR A 138 -1.15 -6.77 6.53
N THR A 139 -2.45 -7.01 6.51
CA THR A 139 -3.01 -8.36 6.61
C THR A 139 -3.57 -8.75 5.26
N ILE A 140 -3.34 -9.99 4.85
CA ILE A 140 -4.00 -10.61 3.71
C ILE A 140 -4.63 -11.90 4.23
N SER A 141 -5.96 -12.03 4.13
CA SER A 141 -6.71 -13.12 4.74
C SER A 141 -7.59 -13.84 3.72
N TRP A 142 -7.79 -15.14 3.94
CA TRP A 142 -8.72 -15.97 3.18
C TRP A 142 -9.33 -17.03 4.09
N GLU A 143 -10.48 -17.57 3.69
CA GLU A 143 -11.27 -18.53 4.47
C GLU A 143 -11.46 -19.83 3.71
N ASN A 144 -11.60 -20.92 4.46
CA ASN A 144 -11.93 -22.26 3.96
C ASN A 144 -11.01 -22.74 2.84
N ASN A 145 -9.73 -22.34 2.89
CA ASN A 145 -8.73 -22.63 1.86
C ASN A 145 -9.14 -22.15 0.45
N ASP A 146 -10.02 -21.16 0.37
CA ASP A 146 -10.54 -20.63 -0.89
C ASP A 146 -9.82 -19.33 -1.25
N LEU A 147 -8.83 -19.41 -2.13
CA LEU A 147 -8.04 -18.27 -2.57
C LEU A 147 -8.82 -17.29 -3.47
N THR A 148 -10.06 -17.63 -3.85
CA THR A 148 -10.93 -16.66 -4.53
C THR A 148 -11.50 -15.60 -3.57
N LYS A 149 -11.42 -15.85 -2.27
CA LYS A 149 -11.93 -14.99 -1.19
C LYS A 149 -10.82 -14.28 -0.42
N ILE A 150 -9.75 -13.89 -1.12
CA ILE A 150 -8.68 -13.12 -0.52
C ILE A 150 -9.14 -11.69 -0.27
N SER A 151 -8.90 -11.20 0.94
CA SER A 151 -9.06 -9.79 1.30
C SER A 151 -7.78 -9.26 1.96
N SER A 152 -7.66 -7.94 2.06
CA SER A 152 -6.57 -7.32 2.82
C SER A 152 -7.03 -6.14 3.64
N LEU A 153 -6.33 -5.87 4.74
CA LEU A 153 -6.44 -4.62 5.47
C LEU A 153 -5.07 -3.96 5.62
N ARG A 154 -5.03 -2.64 5.39
CA ARG A 154 -3.92 -1.79 5.81
C ARG A 154 -4.03 -1.54 7.32
N GLY A 155 -3.17 -2.20 8.10
CA GLY A 155 -3.13 -2.10 9.55
C GLY A 155 -2.38 -0.88 10.09
N PRO A 156 -2.09 -0.85 11.40
CA PRO A 156 -1.39 0.25 12.03
C PRO A 156 0.13 0.18 11.80
N GLU A 157 0.81 1.28 12.14
CA GLU A 157 2.26 1.35 12.23
C GLU A 157 2.75 0.42 13.33
N ILE A 158 3.79 -0.36 13.03
CA ILE A 158 4.38 -1.42 13.86
C ILE A 158 5.86 -1.19 14.15
N TRP A 159 6.44 -0.15 13.58
CA TRP A 159 7.83 0.22 13.78
C TRP A 159 7.99 1.70 13.46
N ASP A 160 8.66 2.42 14.34
CA ASP A 160 9.12 3.78 14.07
C ASP A 160 10.62 3.85 14.29
N GLU A 161 11.29 4.62 13.45
CA GLU A 161 12.69 4.97 13.62
C GLU A 161 12.89 6.46 13.34
N PHE A 162 13.79 7.07 14.10
CA PHE A 162 14.11 8.48 13.91
C PHE A 162 15.48 8.82 14.45
N ARG A 163 16.06 9.90 13.93
CA ARG A 163 17.28 10.52 14.44
C ARG A 163 16.94 11.86 15.06
N ASP A 164 17.34 12.08 16.32
CA ASP A 164 17.19 13.38 16.97
C ASP A 164 18.28 14.37 16.48
N SER A 165 18.01 15.65 16.67
CA SER A 165 18.92 16.80 16.50
C SER A 165 20.29 16.62 17.16
N LYS A 166 20.39 15.78 18.20
CA LYS A 166 21.64 15.41 18.90
C LYS A 166 22.33 14.16 18.32
N ILE A 167 21.97 13.72 17.11
CA ILE A 167 22.55 12.58 16.37
C ILE A 167 22.21 11.20 16.98
N HIS A 168 21.45 11.13 18.06
CA HIS A 168 20.99 9.84 18.59
C HIS A 168 19.94 9.21 17.69
N TYR A 169 20.14 7.93 17.39
CA TYR A 169 19.24 7.12 16.59
C TYR A 169 18.37 6.25 17.48
N HIS A 170 17.07 6.27 17.22
CA HIS A 170 16.05 5.58 18.01
C HIS A 170 15.24 4.64 17.13
N GLN A 171 14.93 3.47 17.68
CA GLN A 171 14.05 2.48 17.07
C GLN A 171 12.96 2.09 18.08
N ARG A 172 11.74 1.93 17.60
CA ARG A 172 10.56 1.58 18.39
C ARG A 172 9.81 0.41 17.76
N PRO A 173 10.33 -0.83 17.90
CA PRO A 173 9.61 -2.03 17.48
C PRO A 173 8.33 -2.23 18.28
N GLN A 174 7.24 -2.57 17.60
CA GLN A 174 6.02 -3.04 18.25
C GLN A 174 5.96 -4.57 18.21
N LEU A 175 5.54 -5.18 19.32
CA LEU A 175 5.36 -6.62 19.43
C LEU A 175 4.03 -7.02 18.80
N ILE A 176 4.05 -8.00 17.90
CA ILE A 176 2.86 -8.53 17.23
C ILE A 176 2.58 -9.95 17.75
N SER A 177 1.41 -10.16 18.35
CA SER A 177 0.95 -11.45 18.85
C SER A 177 -0.47 -11.79 18.37
N LEU A 178 -0.75 -13.07 18.20
CA LEU A 178 -2.07 -13.58 17.81
C LEU A 178 -2.65 -14.36 18.97
N ASN A 179 -3.76 -13.89 19.54
CA ASN A 179 -4.45 -14.53 20.65
C ASN A 179 -5.95 -14.36 20.43
N ASP A 180 -6.75 -15.35 20.83
CA ASP A 180 -8.21 -15.24 20.89
C ASP A 180 -8.57 -14.53 22.20
N LEU A 181 -8.85 -13.24 22.11
CA LEU A 181 -9.04 -12.33 23.24
C LEU A 181 -10.47 -12.31 23.74
N ASP A 182 -11.45 -12.56 22.87
CA ASP A 182 -12.87 -12.56 23.22
C ASP A 182 -13.55 -13.93 23.19
N GLY A 183 -12.83 -14.98 22.79
CA GLY A 183 -13.28 -16.36 22.83
C GLY A 183 -14.20 -16.75 21.69
N ASP A 184 -14.23 -15.98 20.58
CA ASP A 184 -15.06 -16.26 19.41
C ASP A 184 -14.48 -17.29 18.43
N GLY A 185 -13.27 -17.81 18.73
CA GLY A 185 -12.57 -18.79 17.92
C GLY A 185 -11.69 -18.19 16.81
N TYR A 186 -11.70 -16.87 16.63
CA TYR A 186 -10.77 -16.15 15.77
C TYR A 186 -9.75 -15.39 16.60
N LYS A 187 -8.46 -15.71 16.41
CA LYS A 187 -7.38 -14.96 17.06
C LYS A 187 -7.33 -13.53 16.53
N GLU A 188 -7.32 -12.54 17.42
CA GLU A 188 -7.02 -11.17 17.07
C GLU A 188 -5.52 -10.91 16.97
N ILE A 189 -5.16 -9.93 16.15
CA ILE A 189 -3.79 -9.45 16.04
C ILE A 189 -3.62 -8.31 17.03
N SER A 190 -2.86 -8.58 18.09
CA SER A 190 -2.49 -7.60 19.10
C SER A 190 -1.13 -7.00 18.77
N ILE A 191 -1.06 -5.68 18.78
CA ILE A 191 0.14 -4.91 18.45
C ILE A 191 0.45 -4.02 19.64
N ARG A 192 1.54 -4.32 20.34
CA ARG A 192 1.87 -3.70 21.63
C ARG A 192 3.18 -2.94 21.58
N HIS A 193 3.16 -1.75 22.17
CA HIS A 193 4.36 -0.96 22.44
C HIS A 193 4.22 -0.22 23.77
N HIS A 194 5.09 -0.57 24.73
CA HIS A 194 4.98 -0.14 26.13
C HIS A 194 3.55 -0.30 26.69
N LEU A 195 2.88 0.80 27.02
CA LEU A 195 1.54 0.84 27.60
C LEU A 195 0.43 0.94 26.54
N SER A 196 0.77 1.09 25.25
CA SER A 196 -0.19 1.16 24.16
C SER A 196 -0.37 -0.23 23.54
N THR A 197 -1.63 -0.61 23.31
CA THR A 197 -2.00 -1.80 22.56
C THR A 197 -3.06 -1.42 21.53
N LYS A 198 -2.84 -1.83 20.28
CA LYS A 198 -3.84 -1.80 19.21
C LYS A 198 -4.27 -3.23 18.91
N VAL A 199 -5.53 -3.44 18.59
CA VAL A 199 -6.07 -4.77 18.32
C VAL A 199 -6.77 -4.76 16.97
N MET A 200 -6.39 -5.68 16.09
CA MET A 200 -7.11 -5.93 14.84
C MET A 200 -7.95 -7.19 15.01
N LYS A 201 -9.27 -7.02 14.97
CA LYS A 201 -10.24 -8.10 15.04
C LYS A 201 -10.70 -8.47 13.63
N TYR A 202 -10.73 -9.76 13.33
CA TYR A 202 -11.33 -10.28 12.11
C TYR A 202 -12.83 -10.48 12.33
N LEU A 203 -13.67 -9.96 11.43
CA LEU A 203 -15.13 -10.06 11.54
C LEU A 203 -15.73 -11.18 10.65
N GLY A 204 -14.89 -11.85 9.86
CA GLY A 204 -15.33 -12.82 8.86
C GLY A 204 -15.47 -12.20 7.47
N LYS A 205 -15.51 -13.04 6.44
CA LYS A 205 -15.71 -12.66 5.02
C LYS A 205 -14.73 -11.59 4.51
N GLY A 206 -13.53 -11.60 5.07
CA GLY A 206 -12.48 -10.67 4.71
C GLY A 206 -12.56 -9.31 5.39
N GLU A 207 -13.53 -9.08 6.29
CA GLU A 207 -13.71 -7.83 7.01
C GLU A 207 -12.86 -7.78 8.28
N TRP A 208 -12.32 -6.60 8.57
CA TRP A 208 -11.44 -6.34 9.70
C TRP A 208 -11.86 -5.07 10.45
N GLN A 209 -11.79 -5.12 11.77
CA GLN A 209 -12.00 -3.98 12.66
C GLN A 209 -10.72 -3.65 13.42
N LEU A 210 -10.29 -2.39 13.36
CA LEU A 210 -9.20 -1.87 14.19
C LEU A 210 -9.78 -1.25 15.47
N ARG A 211 -9.25 -1.65 16.63
CA ARG A 211 -9.58 -1.12 17.95
C ARG A 211 -8.34 -0.59 18.65
#